data_AF-A0A149UL87-F1
#
_entry.id   AF-A0A149UL87-F1
#
_cell.length_a   1.000
_cell.length_b   1.000
_cell.length_c   1.000
_cell.angle_alpha   90.00
_cell.angle_beta   90.00
_cell.angle_gamma   90.00
#
_symmetry.space_group_name_H-M   'P 1'
#
loop_
_entity.id
_entity.type
_entity.pdbx_description
1 polymer ?
#
loop_
_entity_poly.entity_id
_entity_poly.type
_entity_poly.pdbx_seq_one_letter_code
_entity_poly.pdbx_strand_id
1 'polypeptide(L)'
;MIFLAPLALLGLLTLPIVWWLLRATPPTPRAQIFPAVVLLRTLRPHQNDAVRSPLWLLLVRLAAVACLVLGLAQPVMPGDRLPSTGHGPLLLVMDDGLFSASDWGRRIATAQGLVEDADHAGRTILFVRTAPAADGHE
;
A
#
# COMPACT_ATOMS: atom_id res chain seq x y z
N MET A 1 -14.90 -7.10 5.49
CA MET A 1 -14.28 -6.15 4.55
C MET A 1 -15.22 -5.98 3.37
N ILE A 2 -15.53 -4.75 3.01
CA ILE A 2 -16.34 -4.40 1.84
C ILE A 2 -15.38 -3.77 0.82
N PHE A 3 -15.53 -4.11 -0.45
CA PHE A 3 -14.77 -3.47 -1.53
C PHE A 3 -15.70 -2.49 -2.24
N LEU A 4 -15.37 -1.20 -2.23
CA LEU A 4 -16.19 -0.19 -2.90
C LEU A 4 -16.09 -0.29 -4.43
N ALA A 5 -14.99 -0.84 -4.94
CA ALA A 5 -14.77 -1.07 -6.36
C ALA A 5 -14.43 -2.56 -6.61
N PRO A 6 -15.40 -3.48 -6.57
CA PRO A 6 -15.14 -4.92 -6.71
C PRO A 6 -14.56 -5.28 -8.09
N LEU A 7 -14.90 -4.49 -9.12
CA LEU A 7 -14.34 -4.63 -10.48
C LEU A 7 -12.83 -4.41 -10.54
N ALA A 8 -12.26 -3.61 -9.62
CA ALA A 8 -10.81 -3.40 -9.56
C ALA A 8 -10.05 -4.71 -9.28
N LEU A 9 -10.67 -5.68 -8.60
CA LEU A 9 -10.08 -7.00 -8.37
C LEU A 9 -9.81 -7.77 -9.67
N LEU A 10 -10.52 -7.46 -10.77
CA LEU A 10 -10.18 -8.01 -12.10
C LEU A 10 -8.79 -7.56 -12.55
N GLY A 11 -8.22 -6.49 -11.98
CA GLY A 11 -6.83 -6.12 -12.16
C GLY A 11 -5.85 -7.23 -11.78
N LEU A 12 -6.19 -8.12 -10.83
CA LEU A 12 -5.36 -9.30 -10.51
C LEU A 12 -5.22 -10.24 -11.72
N LEU A 13 -6.20 -10.29 -12.64
CA LEU A 13 -6.07 -11.09 -13.87
C LEU A 13 -4.94 -10.59 -14.78
N THR A 14 -4.43 -9.37 -14.57
CA THR A 14 -3.29 -8.86 -15.34
C THR A 14 -1.93 -9.35 -14.84
N LEU A 15 -1.84 -9.88 -13.61
CA LEU A 15 -0.60 -10.50 -13.07
C LEU A 15 0.00 -11.57 -14.00
N PRO A 16 -0.75 -12.55 -14.52
CA PRO A 16 -0.20 -13.54 -15.45
C PRO A 16 0.26 -12.90 -16.77
N ILE A 17 -0.35 -11.82 -17.24
CA ILE A 17 0.06 -11.09 -18.45
C ILE A 17 1.41 -10.40 -18.21
N VAL A 18 1.57 -9.73 -17.06
CA VAL A 18 2.84 -9.11 -16.66
C VAL A 18 3.93 -10.16 -16.48
N TRP A 19 3.60 -11.29 -15.85
CA TRP A 19 4.51 -12.42 -15.71
C TRP A 19 4.96 -12.97 -17.07
N TRP A 20 4.02 -13.14 -18.00
CA TRP A 20 4.29 -13.64 -19.34
C TRP A 20 5.16 -12.68 -20.16
N LEU A 21 4.88 -11.37 -20.10
CA LEU A 21 5.65 -10.33 -20.78
C LEU A 21 7.10 -10.26 -20.27
N LEU A 22 7.32 -10.45 -18.98
CA LEU A 22 8.65 -10.40 -18.36
C LEU A 22 9.43 -11.70 -18.52
N ARG A 23 8.72 -12.82 -18.63
CA ARG A 23 9.31 -14.12 -18.96
C ARG A 23 9.46 -14.31 -20.46
N ALA A 24 9.26 -13.28 -21.27
CA ALA A 24 9.66 -13.29 -22.67
C ALA A 24 11.19 -13.43 -22.73
N THR A 25 11.65 -14.68 -22.70
CA THR A 25 13.05 -15.05 -22.85
C THR A 25 13.51 -14.48 -24.19
N PRO A 26 14.62 -13.72 -24.24
CA PRO A 26 15.08 -13.15 -25.50
C PRO A 26 15.23 -14.26 -26.55
N PRO A 27 14.89 -13.98 -27.83
CA PRO A 27 15.03 -14.96 -28.90
C PRO A 27 16.47 -15.49 -28.92
N THR A 28 16.64 -16.78 -29.23
CA THR A 28 17.93 -17.46 -29.21
C THR A 28 19.00 -16.62 -29.94
N PRO A 29 20.17 -16.39 -29.32
CA PRO A 29 21.19 -15.52 -29.87
C PRO A 29 21.60 -15.99 -31.27
N ARG A 30 21.58 -15.08 -32.24
CA ARG A 30 22.02 -15.38 -33.61
C ARG A 30 23.54 -15.39 -33.65
N ALA A 31 24.12 -16.51 -34.08
CA ALA A 31 25.56 -16.60 -34.29
C ALA A 31 25.95 -15.76 -35.51
N GLN A 32 26.77 -14.73 -35.29
CA GLN A 32 27.31 -13.88 -36.35
C GLN A 32 28.83 -13.94 -36.28
N ILE A 33 29.46 -14.26 -37.42
CA ILE A 33 30.91 -14.42 -37.51
C ILE A 33 31.54 -13.02 -37.38
N PHE A 34 32.17 -12.74 -36.23
CA PHE A 34 32.82 -11.47 -35.96
C PHE A 34 34.35 -11.66 -35.99
N PRO A 35 35.07 -11.21 -37.04
CA PRO A 35 36.51 -11.48 -37.21
C PRO A 35 37.40 -10.90 -36.11
N ALA A 36 36.96 -9.82 -35.47
CA ALA A 36 37.73 -9.13 -34.42
C ALA A 36 37.81 -9.90 -33.09
N VAL A 37 37.17 -11.07 -32.95
CA VAL A 37 37.26 -11.95 -31.77
C VAL A 37 38.69 -12.46 -31.53
N VAL A 38 39.53 -12.47 -32.58
CA VAL A 38 40.96 -12.79 -32.47
C VAL A 38 41.70 -11.79 -31.56
N LEU A 39 41.32 -10.51 -31.59
CA LEU A 39 41.89 -9.47 -30.72
C LEU A 39 41.39 -9.57 -29.28
N LEU A 40 40.21 -10.17 -29.06
CA LEU A 40 39.59 -10.33 -27.75
C LEU A 40 40.08 -11.58 -27.00
N ARG A 41 40.71 -12.54 -27.69
CA ARG A 41 41.30 -13.75 -27.08
C ARG A 41 42.47 -13.47 -26.14
N THR A 42 43.10 -12.29 -26.23
CA THR A 42 44.18 -11.86 -25.33
C THR A 42 43.65 -11.26 -24.02
N LEU A 43 42.35 -10.93 -23.95
CA LEU A 43 41.69 -10.45 -22.75
C LEU A 43 41.03 -11.63 -22.01
N ARG A 44 41.35 -11.81 -20.74
CA ARG A 44 40.74 -12.84 -19.88
C ARG A 44 39.23 -12.54 -19.80
N PRO A 45 38.34 -13.42 -20.29
CA PRO A 45 36.92 -13.11 -20.31
C PRO A 45 36.40 -13.15 -18.87
N HIS A 46 35.99 -11.99 -18.34
CA HIS A 46 35.08 -11.97 -17.20
C HIS A 46 33.70 -12.30 -17.78
N GLN A 47 33.32 -13.58 -17.74
CA GLN A 47 31.95 -14.00 -18.03
C GLN A 47 31.06 -13.41 -16.95
N ASN A 48 30.53 -12.21 -17.20
CA ASN A 48 29.44 -11.69 -16.41
C ASN A 48 28.16 -12.33 -16.96
N ASP A 49 27.87 -13.54 -16.48
CA ASP A 49 26.65 -14.28 -16.79
C ASP A 49 25.44 -13.59 -16.16
N ALA A 50 25.07 -12.41 -16.67
CA ALA A 50 23.82 -11.74 -16.34
C ALA A 50 22.64 -12.37 -17.10
N VAL A 51 22.60 -13.70 -17.19
CA VAL A 51 21.65 -14.45 -18.05
C VAL A 51 20.37 -14.85 -17.30
N ARG A 52 20.37 -14.85 -15.96
CA ARG A 52 19.15 -15.11 -15.17
C ARG A 52 18.63 -13.83 -14.55
N SER A 53 17.47 -13.38 -15.02
CA SER A 53 16.60 -12.52 -14.22
C SER A 53 16.33 -13.23 -12.88
N PRO A 54 16.77 -12.67 -11.75
CA PRO A 54 16.61 -13.35 -10.49
C PRO A 54 15.13 -13.38 -10.10
N LEU A 55 14.63 -14.56 -9.73
CA LEU A 55 13.19 -14.80 -9.47
C LEU A 55 12.63 -13.90 -8.36
N TRP A 56 13.48 -13.40 -7.45
CA TRP A 56 13.06 -12.47 -6.40
C TRP A 56 12.62 -11.10 -6.95
N LEU A 57 13.25 -10.59 -8.02
CA LEU A 57 12.82 -9.33 -8.67
C LEU A 57 11.43 -9.48 -9.30
N LEU A 58 11.14 -10.67 -9.82
CA LEU A 58 9.83 -10.99 -10.35
C LEU A 58 8.78 -11.06 -9.23
N LEU A 59 9.09 -11.67 -8.08
CA LEU A 59 8.22 -11.68 -6.90
C LEU A 59 7.92 -10.26 -6.39
N VAL A 60 8.94 -9.41 -6.25
CA VAL A 60 8.77 -8.01 -5.82
C VAL A 60 7.85 -7.25 -6.77
N ARG A 61 8.01 -7.43 -8.09
CA ARG A 61 7.16 -6.77 -9.07
C ARG A 61 5.71 -7.25 -9.00
N LEU A 62 5.48 -8.56 -8.85
CA LEU A 62 4.12 -9.10 -8.66
C LEU A 62 3.48 -8.58 -7.37
N ALA A 63 4.24 -8.52 -6.27
CA ALA A 63 3.76 -7.96 -5.01
C ALA A 63 3.38 -6.48 -5.13
N ALA A 64 4.21 -5.67 -5.82
CA ALA A 64 3.91 -4.27 -6.07
C ALA A 64 2.61 -4.07 -6.88
N VAL A 65 2.42 -4.86 -7.94
CA VAL A 65 1.18 -4.84 -8.75
C VAL A 65 -0.02 -5.29 -7.91
N ALA A 66 0.13 -6.33 -7.11
CA ALA A 66 -0.95 -6.80 -6.23
C ALA A 66 -1.35 -5.73 -5.19
N CYS A 67 -0.38 -5.07 -4.54
CA CYS A 67 -0.65 -3.96 -3.62
C CYS A 67 -1.36 -2.80 -4.32
N LEU A 68 -0.98 -2.47 -5.56
CA LEU A 68 -1.61 -1.41 -6.34
C LEU A 68 -3.07 -1.75 -6.64
N VAL A 69 -3.35 -2.98 -7.09
CA VAL A 69 -4.73 -3.42 -7.35
C VAL A 69 -5.57 -3.45 -6.06
N LEU A 70 -5.00 -3.95 -4.95
CA LEU A 70 -5.69 -3.94 -3.66
C LEU A 70 -5.98 -2.51 -3.17
N GLY A 71 -5.07 -1.56 -3.35
CA GLY A 71 -5.31 -0.16 -3.02
C GLY A 71 -6.40 0.48 -3.87
N LEU A 72 -6.43 0.17 -5.17
CA LEU A 72 -7.48 0.62 -6.10
C LEU A 72 -8.85 -0.01 -5.81
N ALA A 73 -8.88 -1.20 -5.21
CA ALA A 73 -10.12 -1.87 -4.82
C ALA A 73 -10.82 -1.21 -3.63
N GLN A 74 -10.19 -0.22 -2.97
CA GLN A 74 -10.73 0.52 -1.83
C GLN A 74 -11.30 -0.43 -0.76
N PRO A 75 -10.45 -1.27 -0.13
CA PRO A 75 -10.88 -2.19 0.91
C PRO A 75 -11.28 -1.39 2.14
N VAL A 76 -12.58 -1.40 2.46
CA VAL A 76 -13.08 -0.79 3.68
C VAL A 76 -13.32 -1.87 4.73
N MET A 77 -12.88 -1.60 5.94
CA MET A 77 -13.21 -2.38 7.13
C MET A 77 -14.30 -1.61 7.86
N PRO A 78 -15.56 -2.08 7.85
CA PRO A 78 -16.60 -1.47 8.67
C PRO A 78 -16.12 -1.46 10.12
N GLY A 79 -16.04 -0.27 10.72
CA GLY A 79 -15.71 -0.13 12.13
C GLY A 79 -16.89 -0.55 13.00
N ASP A 80 -16.59 -1.10 14.18
CA ASP A 80 -17.60 -1.30 15.22
C ASP A 80 -18.16 0.07 15.62
N ARG A 81 -19.40 0.33 15.26
CA ARG A 81 -20.12 1.52 15.73
C ARG A 81 -20.33 1.37 17.23
N LEU A 82 -19.69 2.21 18.02
CA LEU A 82 -20.05 2.31 19.44
C LEU A 82 -21.49 2.85 19.51
N PRO A 83 -22.39 2.20 20.25
CA PRO A 83 -23.73 2.74 20.48
C PRO A 83 -23.60 4.11 21.17
N SER A 84 -24.10 5.16 20.51
CA SER A 84 -24.24 6.49 21.12
C SER A 84 -25.45 6.48 22.06
N THR A 85 -25.36 5.81 23.20
CA THR A 85 -26.49 5.58 24.14
C THR A 85 -26.67 6.70 25.19
N GLY A 86 -26.02 7.85 25.04
CA GLY A 86 -26.06 8.96 26.01
C GLY A 86 -26.79 10.21 25.51
N HIS A 87 -27.50 10.90 26.41
CA HIS A 87 -28.20 12.16 26.12
C HIS A 87 -27.42 13.41 26.57
N GLY A 88 -26.24 13.24 27.18
CA GLY A 88 -25.37 14.33 27.66
C GLY A 88 -24.34 14.79 26.61
N PRO A 89 -23.48 15.79 26.91
CA PRO A 89 -22.42 16.22 26.00
C PRO A 89 -21.50 15.07 25.58
N LEU A 90 -21.00 15.09 24.35
CA LEU A 90 -20.04 14.12 23.85
C LEU A 90 -18.62 14.59 24.18
N LEU A 91 -17.91 13.86 25.04
CA LEU A 91 -16.47 14.07 25.25
C LEU A 91 -15.69 13.13 24.32
N LEU A 92 -15.04 13.70 23.31
CA LEU A 92 -14.15 13.00 22.40
C LEU A 92 -12.70 13.17 22.87
N VAL A 93 -12.13 12.13 23.47
CA VAL A 93 -10.72 12.07 23.84
C VAL A 93 -9.96 11.34 22.73
N MET A 94 -9.06 12.04 22.05
CA MET A 94 -8.30 11.51 20.93
C MET A 94 -6.83 11.39 21.32
N ASP A 95 -6.33 10.15 21.30
CA ASP A 95 -4.89 9.91 21.43
C ASP A 95 -4.18 10.22 20.12
N ASP A 96 -3.38 11.28 20.14
CA ASP A 96 -2.63 11.85 19.01
C ASP A 96 -1.11 11.81 19.22
N GLY A 97 -0.62 10.97 20.15
CA GLY A 97 0.80 10.74 20.36
C GLY A 97 1.47 9.98 19.20
N LEU A 98 2.82 9.91 19.21
CA LEU A 98 3.62 9.25 18.17
C LEU A 98 3.17 7.80 17.89
N PHE A 99 2.78 7.07 18.93
CA PHE A 99 2.35 5.66 18.83
C PHE A 99 0.95 5.48 18.23
N SER A 100 0.18 6.56 18.08
CA SER A 100 -1.17 6.52 17.48
C SER A 100 -1.15 6.53 15.94
N ALA A 101 0.02 6.80 15.33
CA ALA A 101 0.16 7.02 13.89
C ALA A 101 -0.27 5.82 13.03
N SER A 102 -0.03 4.58 13.48
CA SER A 102 -0.38 3.36 12.74
C SER A 102 -1.88 3.22 12.46
N ASP A 103 -2.72 3.68 13.39
CA ASP A 103 -4.17 3.52 13.36
C ASP A 103 -4.92 4.85 13.19
N TRP A 104 -4.19 5.92 12.82
CA TRP A 104 -4.71 7.29 12.78
C TRP A 104 -5.94 7.44 11.88
N GLY A 105 -5.91 6.84 10.68
CA GLY A 105 -7.04 6.88 9.74
C GLY A 105 -8.31 6.24 10.33
N ARG A 106 -8.17 5.10 11.04
CA ARG A 106 -9.30 4.43 11.71
C ARG A 106 -9.85 5.30 12.84
N ARG A 107 -8.98 5.96 13.61
CA ARG A 107 -9.37 6.87 14.69
C ARG A 107 -10.15 8.08 14.16
N ILE A 108 -9.70 8.70 13.07
CA ILE A 108 -10.42 9.80 12.40
C ILE A 108 -11.81 9.34 11.95
N ALA A 109 -11.89 8.20 11.25
CA ALA A 109 -13.16 7.70 10.73
C ALA A 109 -14.19 7.43 11.85
N THR A 110 -13.76 6.85 12.97
CA THR A 110 -14.62 6.64 14.14
C THR A 110 -15.03 7.96 14.79
N ALA A 111 -14.09 8.90 14.94
CA ALA A 111 -14.37 10.22 15.50
C ALA A 111 -15.39 11.00 14.65
N GLN A 112 -15.26 10.97 13.32
CA GLN A 112 -16.20 11.60 12.39
C GLN A 112 -17.62 11.04 12.55
N GLY A 113 -17.77 9.72 12.63
CA GLY A 113 -19.08 9.10 12.87
C GLY A 113 -19.71 9.53 14.19
N LEU A 114 -18.92 9.60 15.27
CA LEU A 114 -19.41 10.05 16.58
C LEU A 114 -19.80 11.53 16.59
N VAL A 115 -19.05 12.38 15.87
CA VAL A 115 -19.36 13.80 15.71
C VAL A 115 -20.65 13.99 14.93
N GLU A 116 -20.83 13.25 13.84
CA GLU A 116 -22.03 13.32 13.01
C GLU A 116 -23.27 12.85 13.80
N ASP A 117 -23.16 11.76 14.58
CA ASP A 117 -24.22 11.32 15.48
C ASP A 117 -24.55 12.36 16.57
N ALA A 118 -23.54 13.03 17.13
CA ALA A 118 -23.73 14.07 18.14
C ALA A 118 -24.36 15.34 17.57
N ASP A 119 -23.98 15.74 16.35
CA ASP A 119 -24.55 16.87 15.64
C ASP A 119 -26.03 16.65 15.31
N HIS A 120 -26.38 15.45 14.79
CA HIS A 120 -27.78 15.05 14.56
C HIS A 120 -28.61 15.05 15.86
N ALA A 121 -27.99 14.73 16.99
CA ALA A 121 -28.63 14.76 18.30
C ALA A 121 -28.59 16.14 18.99
N GLY A 122 -28.01 17.18 18.35
CA GLY A 122 -27.87 18.52 18.91
C GLY A 122 -27.01 18.58 20.18
N ARG A 123 -26.04 17.67 20.32
CA ARG A 123 -25.21 17.52 21.52
C ARG A 123 -23.96 18.38 21.44
N THR A 124 -23.61 19.06 22.53
CA THR A 124 -22.32 19.75 22.65
C THR A 124 -21.17 18.75 22.57
N ILE A 125 -20.16 19.06 21.75
CA ILE A 125 -18.97 18.24 21.56
C ILE A 125 -17.79 18.92 22.28
N LEU A 126 -17.15 18.19 23.18
CA LEU A 126 -15.91 18.58 23.84
C LEU A 126 -14.79 17.72 23.26
N PHE A 127 -13.75 18.36 22.73
CA PHE A 127 -12.61 17.67 22.12
C PHE A 127 -11.36 17.83 22.96
N VAL A 128 -10.70 16.71 23.28
CA VAL A 128 -9.47 16.68 24.07
C VAL A 128 -8.43 15.83 23.35
N ARG A 129 -7.21 16.37 23.24
CA ARG A 129 -6.03 15.67 22.71
C ARG A 129 -5.17 15.18 23.88
N THR A 130 -4.52 14.04 23.72
CA THR A 130 -3.67 13.46 24.79
C THR A 130 -2.21 13.87 24.67
N ALA A 131 -1.74 14.22 23.47
CA ALA A 131 -0.36 14.60 23.26
C ALA A 131 -0.08 16.00 23.80
N PRO A 132 1.14 16.26 24.30
CA PRO A 132 1.57 17.59 24.69
C PRO A 132 1.42 18.59 23.55
N ALA A 133 1.15 19.85 23.89
CA ALA A 133 1.16 20.93 22.94
C ALA A 133 2.57 21.05 22.30
N ALA A 134 2.65 21.17 20.97
CA ALA A 134 3.91 21.16 20.23
C ALA A 134 4.83 22.35 20.58
N ASP A 135 4.24 23.35 21.22
CA ASP A 135 4.76 24.63 21.64
C ASP A 135 5.46 24.61 23.01
N GLY A 136 5.54 23.46 23.69
CA GLY A 136 6.40 23.31 24.89
C GLY A 136 6.00 24.20 26.07
N HIS A 137 4.81 24.78 26.04
CA HIS A 137 4.23 25.52 27.14
C HIS A 137 3.31 24.60 27.93
N GLU A 138 3.78 24.18 29.10
CA GLU A 138 2.98 23.58 30.18
C GLU A 138 2.05 24.62 30.80
#